data_AF-A0A2R8C8Y8-F1
#
_entry.id   AF-A0A2R8C8Y8-F1
#
_cell.length_a   1.000
_cell.length_b   1.000
_cell.length_c   1.000
_cell.angle_alpha   90.00
_cell.angle_beta   90.00
_cell.angle_gamma   90.00
#
_symmetry.space_group_name_H-M   'P 1'
#
loop_
_entity.id
_entity.type
_entity.pdbx_description
1 polymer ?
#
loop_
_entity_poly.entity_id
_entity_poly.type
_entity_poly.pdbx_seq_one_letter_code
_entity_poly.pdbx_strand_id
1 'polypeptide(L)'
;MLHRAFLAVTVWVFLVVPVWAESDLDPLARAMKLDEVAEILRAEGLRYGASIDDDMLAGQGGDHFAQVISEIYQEDRIVSAIRAGMEVHLDDEALSDTVAFFSSDLGQTIISLENSARRAFADPTIEDAARERYEATDGDDRFLHQLETYIEANDLVEQNVNGALTADYNFYLGLAEGNGAPRDDQGMLATILEGREDIRADTQDWLYGFLMMAYSPLSEQQMDDNIAFSRTKAGIALNTALFEGFDGLYNQISFDLGLAVARALQATDL
;
A
#
# COMPACT_ATOMS: atom_id res chain seq x y z
N MET A 1 35.46 -25.64 -70.12
CA MET A 1 34.82 -24.33 -70.36
C MET A 1 33.51 -24.31 -69.60
N LEU A 2 33.48 -23.60 -68.46
CA LEU A 2 32.76 -22.32 -68.26
C LEU A 2 31.23 -22.51 -68.21
N HIS A 3 30.61 -22.51 -67.01
CA HIS A 3 29.88 -21.40 -66.34
C HIS A 3 28.37 -21.73 -66.31
N ARG A 4 27.74 -21.96 -65.14
CA ARG A 4 27.13 -21.00 -64.17
C ARG A 4 25.92 -20.20 -64.71
N ALA A 5 24.74 -20.48 -64.14
CA ALA A 5 23.66 -19.54 -63.75
C ALA A 5 22.61 -20.36 -62.95
N PHE A 6 22.48 -20.29 -61.61
CA PHE A 6 21.99 -19.28 -60.65
C PHE A 6 20.46 -19.02 -60.63
N LEU A 7 19.96 -18.84 -59.39
CA LEU A 7 18.63 -18.48 -58.87
C LEU A 7 17.58 -19.61 -58.73
N ALA A 8 16.89 -19.79 -57.60
CA ALA A 8 16.88 -19.08 -56.32
C ALA A 8 16.38 -20.03 -55.21
N VAL A 9 17.14 -20.13 -54.11
CA VAL A 9 16.66 -20.72 -52.86
C VAL A 9 16.05 -19.58 -52.07
N THR A 10 14.72 -19.57 -51.96
CA THR A 10 14.01 -18.65 -51.07
C THR A 10 14.20 -19.15 -49.65
N VAL A 11 15.17 -18.57 -48.93
CA VAL A 11 15.35 -18.77 -47.49
C VAL A 11 14.20 -18.07 -46.78
N TRP A 12 13.32 -18.84 -46.15
CA TRP A 12 12.38 -18.31 -45.16
C TRP A 12 13.19 -18.01 -43.90
N VAL A 13 13.53 -16.74 -43.71
CA VAL A 13 13.99 -16.23 -42.41
C VAL A 13 12.74 -16.14 -41.53
N PHE A 14 12.56 -17.11 -40.64
CA PHE A 14 11.73 -16.88 -39.45
C PHE A 14 12.47 -15.84 -38.60
N LEU A 15 12.05 -14.58 -38.72
CA LEU A 15 12.28 -13.60 -37.67
C LEU A 15 11.54 -14.13 -36.44
N VAL A 16 12.27 -14.80 -35.55
CA VAL A 16 11.86 -14.95 -34.16
C VAL A 16 11.94 -13.55 -33.58
N VAL A 17 10.86 -12.79 -33.75
CA VAL A 17 10.65 -11.59 -32.96
C VAL A 17 10.48 -12.11 -31.53
N PRO A 18 11.27 -11.66 -30.55
CA PRO A 18 10.94 -11.94 -29.17
C PRO A 18 9.55 -11.33 -28.96
N VAL A 19 8.56 -12.18 -28.71
CA VAL A 19 7.36 -11.74 -28.01
C VAL A 19 7.91 -11.21 -26.70
N TRP A 20 7.90 -9.89 -26.55
CA TRP A 20 8.08 -9.26 -25.25
C TRP A 20 6.99 -9.90 -24.40
N ALA A 21 7.38 -10.80 -23.50
CA ALA A 21 6.45 -11.28 -22.50
C ALA A 21 6.05 -10.03 -21.74
N GLU A 22 4.78 -9.64 -21.85
CA GLU A 22 4.17 -8.81 -20.84
C GLU A 22 4.46 -9.52 -19.52
N SER A 23 5.24 -8.89 -18.64
CA SER A 23 5.75 -9.52 -17.43
C SER A 23 4.54 -9.95 -16.60
N ASP A 24 4.22 -11.25 -16.61
CA ASP A 24 3.01 -11.78 -15.99
C ASP A 24 3.12 -11.59 -14.47
N LEU A 25 2.39 -10.59 -13.95
CA LEU A 25 2.33 -10.30 -12.52
C LEU A 25 1.42 -11.28 -11.74
N ASP A 26 0.64 -12.13 -12.41
CA ASP A 26 -0.31 -13.01 -11.72
C ASP A 26 0.37 -13.95 -10.70
N PRO A 27 1.56 -14.54 -10.95
CA PRO A 27 2.28 -15.31 -9.95
C PRO A 27 2.64 -14.48 -8.72
N LEU A 28 3.08 -13.23 -8.91
CA LEU A 28 3.43 -12.35 -7.80
C LEU A 28 2.19 -11.94 -7.01
N ALA A 29 1.12 -11.53 -7.71
CA ALA A 29 -0.14 -11.13 -7.11
C ALA A 29 -0.73 -12.25 -6.23
N ARG A 30 -0.64 -13.51 -6.69
CA ARG A 30 -1.03 -14.68 -5.89
C ARG A 30 -0.09 -14.93 -4.71
N ALA A 31 1.22 -14.86 -4.91
CA ALA A 31 2.21 -15.09 -3.85
C ALA A 31 2.06 -14.07 -2.72
N MET A 32 1.77 -12.82 -3.05
CA MET A 32 1.54 -11.73 -2.10
C MET A 32 0.09 -11.62 -1.62
N LYS A 33 -0.79 -12.51 -2.08
CA LYS A 33 -2.20 -12.58 -1.70
C LYS A 33 -2.94 -11.23 -1.86
N LEU A 34 -2.78 -10.58 -3.01
CA LEU A 34 -3.34 -9.24 -3.23
C LEU A 34 -4.87 -9.17 -3.11
N ASP A 35 -5.58 -10.24 -3.48
CA ASP A 35 -7.04 -10.32 -3.28
C ASP A 35 -7.39 -10.23 -1.79
N GLU A 36 -6.63 -10.92 -0.94
CA GLU A 36 -6.79 -10.90 0.51
C GLU A 36 -6.50 -9.49 1.09
N VAL A 37 -5.44 -8.85 0.60
CA VAL A 37 -5.11 -7.47 0.98
C VAL A 37 -6.25 -6.52 0.59
N ALA A 38 -6.80 -6.65 -0.62
CA ALA A 38 -7.88 -5.80 -1.09
C ALA A 38 -9.17 -5.97 -0.26
N GLU A 39 -9.52 -7.21 0.13
CA GLU A 39 -10.64 -7.46 1.05
C GLU A 39 -10.44 -6.77 2.41
N ILE A 40 -9.23 -6.84 2.97
CA ILE A 40 -8.89 -6.21 4.26
C ILE A 40 -9.00 -4.69 4.15
N LEU A 41 -8.37 -4.09 3.14
CA LEU A 41 -8.37 -2.65 2.91
C LEU A 41 -9.77 -2.10 2.61
N ARG A 42 -10.60 -2.87 1.90
CA ARG A 42 -12.01 -2.53 1.72
C ARG A 42 -12.73 -2.50 3.06
N ALA A 43 -12.57 -3.53 3.89
CA ALA A 43 -13.22 -3.58 5.19
C ALA A 43 -12.76 -2.42 6.12
N GLU A 44 -11.47 -2.07 6.09
CA GLU A 44 -10.91 -0.89 6.76
C GLU A 44 -11.55 0.40 6.25
N GLY A 45 -11.57 0.60 4.93
CA GLY A 45 -12.13 1.79 4.29
C GLY A 45 -13.63 1.99 4.55
N LEU A 46 -14.42 0.91 4.60
CA LEU A 46 -15.84 1.00 4.96
C LEU A 46 -16.04 1.43 6.42
N ARG A 47 -15.20 0.94 7.35
CA ARG A 47 -15.24 1.38 8.75
C ARG A 47 -14.84 2.85 8.88
N TYR A 48 -13.78 3.26 8.17
CA TYR A 48 -13.35 4.66 8.15
C TYR A 48 -14.40 5.59 7.53
N GLY A 49 -15.08 5.16 6.47
CA GLY A 49 -16.20 5.93 5.92
C GLY A 49 -17.37 6.08 6.90
N ALA A 50 -17.63 5.08 7.74
CA ALA A 50 -18.62 5.19 8.81
C ALA A 50 -18.20 6.20 9.89
N SER A 51 -16.93 6.24 10.29
CA SER A 51 -16.45 7.27 11.23
C SER A 51 -16.51 8.67 10.62
N ILE A 52 -16.24 8.82 9.31
CA ILE A 52 -16.45 10.09 8.61
C ILE A 52 -17.92 10.53 8.68
N ASP A 53 -18.87 9.61 8.47
CA ASP A 53 -20.30 9.93 8.58
C ASP A 53 -20.65 10.44 10.00
N ASP A 54 -20.20 9.72 11.02
CA ASP A 54 -20.44 10.08 12.42
C ASP A 54 -19.79 11.44 12.77
N ASP A 55 -18.52 11.63 12.43
CA ASP A 55 -17.72 12.79 12.88
C ASP A 55 -18.00 14.05 12.07
N MET A 56 -18.22 13.93 10.75
CA MET A 56 -18.33 15.07 9.85
C MET A 56 -19.77 15.36 9.41
N LEU A 57 -20.62 14.34 9.36
CA LEU A 57 -22.02 14.45 8.91
C LEU A 57 -23.03 14.22 10.04
N ALA A 58 -22.56 14.05 11.28
CA ALA A 58 -23.38 13.74 12.45
C ALA A 58 -24.27 12.50 12.26
N GLY A 59 -23.78 11.50 11.50
CA GLY A 59 -24.48 10.26 11.17
C GLY A 59 -25.65 10.44 10.20
N GLN A 60 -25.64 11.51 9.39
CA GLN A 60 -26.73 11.87 8.47
C GLN A 60 -26.43 11.58 6.99
N GLY A 61 -25.27 11.00 6.67
CA GLY A 61 -24.89 10.66 5.29
C GLY A 61 -25.81 9.62 4.64
N GLY A 62 -26.33 8.68 5.42
CA GLY A 62 -27.33 7.70 4.99
C GLY A 62 -26.86 6.75 3.87
N ASP A 63 -27.82 6.02 3.28
CA ASP A 63 -27.53 4.95 2.30
C ASP A 63 -26.73 5.43 1.08
N HIS A 64 -26.96 6.66 0.64
CA HIS A 64 -26.26 7.22 -0.52
C HIS A 64 -24.77 7.43 -0.22
N PHE A 65 -24.45 8.04 0.92
CA PHE A 65 -23.06 8.25 1.32
C PHE A 65 -22.35 6.90 1.51
N ALA A 66 -22.98 5.96 2.21
CA ALA A 66 -22.44 4.61 2.40
C ALA A 66 -22.17 3.88 1.06
N GLN A 67 -23.06 4.05 0.06
CA GLN A 67 -22.83 3.51 -1.28
C GLN A 67 -21.61 4.14 -1.96
N VAL A 68 -21.45 5.46 -1.87
CA VAL A 68 -20.28 6.17 -2.42
C VAL A 68 -18.98 5.68 -1.77
N ILE A 69 -18.94 5.54 -0.43
CA ILE A 69 -17.79 4.96 0.27
C ILE A 69 -17.47 3.55 -0.26
N SER A 70 -18.49 2.71 -0.42
CA SER A 70 -18.31 1.36 -0.99
C SER A 70 -17.75 1.38 -2.43
N GLU A 71 -18.08 2.38 -3.23
CA GLU A 71 -17.55 2.55 -4.60
C GLU A 71 -16.10 3.08 -4.62
N ILE A 72 -15.72 3.88 -3.62
CA ILE A 72 -14.35 4.35 -3.44
C ILE A 72 -13.42 3.16 -3.12
N TYR A 73 -13.84 2.28 -2.21
CA TYR A 73 -13.05 1.14 -1.73
C TYR A 73 -13.37 -0.18 -2.48
N GLN A 74 -13.56 -0.15 -3.80
CA GLN A 74 -13.74 -1.39 -4.57
C GLN A 74 -12.44 -2.20 -4.62
N GLU A 75 -12.53 -3.50 -4.35
CA GLU A 75 -11.37 -4.43 -4.33
C GLU A 75 -10.59 -4.41 -5.65
N ASP A 76 -11.30 -4.47 -6.79
CA ASP A 76 -10.68 -4.42 -8.13
C ASP A 76 -9.83 -3.16 -8.33
N ARG A 77 -10.25 -2.00 -7.80
CA ARG A 77 -9.48 -0.75 -7.87
C ARG A 77 -8.19 -0.86 -7.05
N ILE A 78 -8.28 -1.44 -5.85
CA ILE A 78 -7.14 -1.63 -4.95
C ILE A 78 -6.11 -2.56 -5.60
N VAL A 79 -6.54 -3.73 -6.08
CA VAL A 79 -5.67 -4.70 -6.76
C VAL A 79 -5.03 -4.08 -8.00
N SER A 80 -5.80 -3.37 -8.83
CA SER A 80 -5.28 -2.76 -10.06
C SER A 80 -4.21 -1.70 -9.77
N ALA A 81 -4.39 -0.89 -8.72
CA ALA A 81 -3.42 0.13 -8.35
C ALA A 81 -2.09 -0.46 -7.87
N ILE A 82 -2.14 -1.51 -7.04
CA ILE A 82 -0.95 -2.22 -6.58
C ILE A 82 -0.22 -2.88 -7.76
N ARG A 83 -0.96 -3.53 -8.67
CA ARG A 83 -0.37 -4.14 -9.88
C ARG A 83 0.29 -3.11 -10.78
N ALA A 84 -0.33 -1.94 -10.97
CA ALA A 84 0.26 -0.86 -11.74
C ALA A 84 1.59 -0.37 -11.15
N GLY A 85 1.69 -0.28 -9.81
CA GLY A 85 2.96 0.03 -9.13
C GLY A 85 4.04 -1.02 -9.39
N MET A 86 3.67 -2.31 -9.30
CA MET A 86 4.56 -3.43 -9.61
C MET A 86 5.07 -3.43 -11.05
N GLU A 87 4.18 -3.18 -12.02
CA GLU A 87 4.51 -3.09 -13.45
C GLU A 87 5.55 -2.00 -13.78
N VAL A 88 5.55 -0.91 -13.02
CA VAL A 88 6.47 0.22 -13.24
C VAL A 88 7.87 -0.04 -12.69
N HIS A 89 7.95 -0.68 -11.52
CA HIS A 89 9.19 -0.73 -10.74
C HIS A 89 9.89 -2.09 -10.73
N LEU A 90 9.18 -3.17 -11.06
CA LEU A 90 9.77 -4.49 -11.15
C LEU A 90 10.21 -4.80 -12.58
N ASP A 91 11.52 -4.81 -12.81
CA ASP A 91 12.08 -5.46 -14.00
C ASP A 91 11.95 -6.99 -13.91
N ASP A 92 12.23 -7.69 -15.01
CA ASP A 92 12.04 -9.15 -15.09
C ASP A 92 12.88 -9.92 -14.05
N GLU A 93 14.07 -9.43 -13.68
CA GLU A 93 14.93 -10.05 -12.68
C GLU A 93 14.36 -9.85 -11.27
N ALA A 94 14.00 -8.60 -10.92
CA ALA A 94 13.38 -8.26 -9.66
C ALA A 94 12.02 -8.96 -9.46
N LEU A 95 11.21 -9.07 -10.51
CA LEU A 95 9.95 -9.80 -10.49
C LEU A 95 10.19 -11.28 -10.19
N SER A 96 11.12 -11.92 -10.90
CA SER A 96 11.46 -13.34 -10.68
C SER A 96 11.95 -13.60 -9.25
N ASP A 97 12.86 -12.76 -8.74
CA ASP A 97 13.42 -12.88 -7.40
C ASP A 97 12.36 -12.65 -6.31
N THR A 98 11.45 -11.70 -6.54
CA THR A 98 10.34 -11.43 -5.63
C THR A 98 9.36 -12.60 -5.58
N VAL A 99 8.98 -13.14 -6.75
CA VAL A 99 8.13 -14.34 -6.83
C VAL A 99 8.80 -15.51 -6.11
N ALA A 100 10.11 -15.70 -6.29
CA ALA A 100 10.84 -16.77 -5.64
C ALA A 100 10.82 -16.64 -4.10
N PHE A 101 11.03 -15.43 -3.57
CA PHE A 101 10.99 -15.19 -2.12
C PHE A 101 9.58 -15.38 -1.55
N PHE A 102 8.57 -14.73 -2.11
CA PHE A 102 7.21 -14.79 -1.57
C PHE A 102 6.52 -16.14 -1.81
N SER A 103 6.97 -16.95 -2.78
CA SER A 103 6.51 -18.33 -2.96
C SER A 103 7.18 -19.33 -2.02
N SER A 104 8.19 -18.92 -1.23
CA SER A 104 8.84 -19.78 -0.24
C SER A 104 7.98 -19.95 1.02
N ASP A 105 8.31 -20.96 1.85
CA ASP A 105 7.64 -21.18 3.13
C ASP A 105 7.73 -19.93 4.05
N LEU A 106 8.88 -19.25 4.06
CA LEU A 106 9.07 -18.02 4.84
C LEU A 106 8.22 -16.88 4.29
N GLY A 107 8.29 -16.63 2.98
CA GLY A 107 7.52 -15.55 2.34
C GLY A 107 6.00 -15.73 2.53
N GLN A 108 5.50 -16.96 2.37
CA GLN A 108 4.10 -17.28 2.66
C GLN A 108 3.73 -17.11 4.13
N THR A 109 4.65 -17.43 5.05
CA THR A 109 4.45 -17.19 6.48
C THR A 109 4.34 -15.70 6.77
N ILE A 110 5.26 -14.88 6.26
CA ILE A 110 5.29 -13.42 6.44
C ILE A 110 3.97 -12.78 5.99
N ILE A 111 3.56 -12.99 4.73
CA ILE A 111 2.31 -12.40 4.21
C ILE A 111 1.08 -12.87 4.99
N SER A 112 1.05 -14.14 5.42
CA SER A 112 -0.05 -14.65 6.25
C SER A 112 -0.11 -13.97 7.62
N LEU A 113 1.05 -13.75 8.24
CA LEU A 113 1.16 -13.07 9.53
C LEU A 113 0.76 -11.60 9.41
N GLU A 114 1.24 -10.90 8.39
CA GLU A 114 0.89 -9.50 8.12
C GLU A 114 -0.63 -9.34 7.88
N ASN A 115 -1.22 -10.15 7.00
CA ASN A 115 -2.66 -10.12 6.74
C ASN A 115 -3.50 -10.50 7.98
N SER A 116 -3.02 -11.44 8.78
CA SER A 116 -3.67 -11.82 10.04
C SER A 116 -3.58 -10.70 11.07
N ALA A 117 -2.41 -10.08 11.22
CA ALA A 117 -2.20 -8.97 12.14
C ALA A 117 -3.04 -7.77 11.73
N ARG A 118 -3.07 -7.43 10.44
CA ARG A 118 -3.85 -6.32 9.89
C ARG A 118 -5.34 -6.44 10.20
N ARG A 119 -5.91 -7.64 10.04
CA ARG A 119 -7.30 -7.93 10.44
C ARG A 119 -7.52 -7.80 11.94
N ALA A 120 -6.57 -8.26 12.76
CA ALA A 120 -6.68 -8.17 14.21
C ALA A 120 -6.57 -6.73 14.71
N PHE A 121 -5.68 -5.94 14.11
CA PHE A 121 -5.48 -4.51 14.38
C PHE A 121 -6.71 -3.65 14.10
N ALA A 122 -7.69 -4.15 13.34
CA ALA A 122 -8.97 -3.47 13.18
C ALA A 122 -9.80 -3.40 14.47
N ASP A 123 -9.47 -4.19 15.50
CA ASP A 123 -10.03 -4.07 16.85
C ASP A 123 -9.16 -3.11 17.68
N PRO A 124 -9.70 -1.96 18.14
CA PRO A 124 -8.95 -0.99 18.93
C PRO A 124 -8.32 -1.58 20.19
N THR A 125 -8.95 -2.59 20.80
CA THR A 125 -8.42 -3.26 22.00
C THR A 125 -7.14 -4.02 21.67
N ILE A 126 -7.05 -4.58 20.46
CA ILE A 126 -5.89 -5.32 19.99
C ILE A 126 -4.77 -4.34 19.62
N GLU A 127 -5.12 -3.24 18.95
CA GLU A 127 -4.17 -2.16 18.63
C GLU A 127 -3.54 -1.58 19.90
N ASP A 128 -4.36 -1.16 20.88
CA ASP A 128 -3.90 -0.59 22.14
C ASP A 128 -2.95 -1.54 22.87
N ALA A 129 -3.32 -2.82 22.98
CA ALA A 129 -2.47 -3.82 23.62
C ALA A 129 -1.15 -4.05 22.88
N ALA A 130 -1.12 -3.89 21.57
CA ALA A 130 0.10 -3.99 20.77
C ALA A 130 1.03 -2.80 20.99
N ARG A 131 0.47 -1.59 21.04
CA ARG A 131 1.21 -0.35 21.33
C ARG A 131 1.78 -0.38 22.74
N GLU A 132 0.98 -0.75 23.74
CA GLU A 132 1.44 -0.95 25.13
C GLU A 132 2.56 -1.98 25.23
N ARG A 133 2.48 -3.08 24.47
CA ARG A 133 3.54 -4.09 24.44
C ARG A 133 4.85 -3.52 23.88
N TYR A 134 4.77 -2.75 22.81
CA TYR A 134 5.94 -2.06 22.25
C TYR A 134 6.55 -1.10 23.27
N GLU A 135 5.75 -0.23 23.88
CA GLU A 135 6.21 0.72 24.90
C GLU A 135 6.87 0.05 26.11
N ALA A 136 6.39 -1.14 26.49
CA ALA A 136 6.93 -1.91 27.61
C ALA A 136 8.17 -2.76 27.25
N THR A 137 8.55 -2.83 25.98
CA THR A 137 9.70 -3.62 25.52
C THR A 137 11.00 -2.91 25.87
N ASP A 138 11.98 -3.66 26.36
CA ASP A 138 13.30 -3.12 26.69
C ASP A 138 14.01 -2.64 25.41
N GLY A 139 14.67 -1.48 25.47
CA GLY A 139 15.40 -0.93 24.33
C GLY A 139 16.58 -1.78 23.86
N ASP A 140 17.09 -2.68 24.72
CA ASP A 140 18.13 -3.66 24.37
C ASP A 140 17.53 -5.00 23.87
N ASP A 141 16.20 -5.08 23.68
CA ASP A 141 15.55 -6.29 23.16
C ASP A 141 16.02 -6.58 21.73
N ARG A 142 16.49 -7.82 21.52
CA ARG A 142 17.05 -8.21 20.23
C ARG A 142 16.03 -8.16 19.10
N PHE A 143 14.79 -8.57 19.37
CA PHE A 143 13.77 -8.60 18.34
C PHE A 143 13.36 -7.17 17.98
N LEU A 144 13.27 -6.26 18.96
CA LEU A 144 13.10 -4.83 18.71
C LEU A 144 14.19 -4.27 17.79
N HIS A 145 15.47 -4.58 18.03
CA HIS A 145 16.55 -4.15 17.12
C HIS A 145 16.44 -4.72 15.70
N GLN A 146 15.92 -5.94 15.54
CA GLN A 146 15.63 -6.48 14.20
C GLN A 146 14.50 -5.71 13.52
N LEU A 147 13.44 -5.34 14.26
CA LEU A 147 12.35 -4.50 13.74
C LEU A 147 12.85 -3.10 13.35
N GLU A 148 13.65 -2.46 14.18
CA GLU A 148 14.30 -1.17 13.87
C GLU A 148 15.08 -1.28 12.55
N THR A 149 15.89 -2.33 12.41
CA THR A 149 16.67 -2.60 11.20
C THR A 149 15.78 -2.79 9.97
N TYR A 150 14.65 -3.48 10.13
CA TYR A 150 13.67 -3.70 9.05
C TYR A 150 12.95 -2.41 8.65
N ILE A 151 12.53 -1.61 9.63
CA ILE A 151 11.87 -0.31 9.42
C ILE A 151 12.81 0.64 8.69
N GLU A 152 14.08 0.73 9.11
CA GLU A 152 15.09 1.56 8.48
C GLU A 152 15.42 1.08 7.05
N ALA A 153 15.55 -0.24 6.84
CA ALA A 153 15.88 -0.78 5.52
C ALA A 153 14.80 -0.50 4.47
N ASN A 154 13.54 -0.38 4.89
CA ASN A 154 12.40 -0.12 4.02
C ASN A 154 11.87 1.33 4.11
N ASP A 155 12.52 2.19 4.90
CA ASP A 155 12.14 3.60 5.16
C ASP A 155 10.66 3.77 5.57
N LEU A 156 10.13 2.82 6.34
CA LEU A 156 8.68 2.69 6.53
C LEU A 156 8.05 3.89 7.23
N VAL A 157 8.73 4.50 8.22
CA VAL A 157 8.18 5.66 8.93
C VAL A 157 8.08 6.86 8.01
N GLU A 158 9.14 7.20 7.27
CA GLU A 158 9.11 8.38 6.38
C GLU A 158 8.10 8.21 5.25
N GLN A 159 8.05 7.02 4.64
CA GLN A 159 7.12 6.75 3.55
C GLN A 159 5.66 6.86 4.02
N ASN A 160 5.31 6.25 5.15
CA ASN A 160 3.94 6.33 5.68
C ASN A 160 3.57 7.76 6.12
N VAL A 161 4.51 8.51 6.73
CA VAL A 161 4.28 9.93 7.07
C VAL A 161 4.03 10.76 5.82
N ASN A 162 4.84 10.60 4.77
CA ASN A 162 4.65 11.34 3.53
C ASN A 162 3.33 10.97 2.84
N GLY A 163 2.98 9.67 2.84
CA GLY A 163 1.70 9.17 2.36
C GLY A 163 0.51 9.79 3.10
N ALA A 164 0.55 9.81 4.44
CA ALA A 164 -0.49 10.43 5.27
C ALA A 164 -0.65 11.94 4.99
N LEU A 165 0.45 12.70 4.95
CA LEU A 165 0.40 14.15 4.67
C LEU A 165 -0.17 14.44 3.26
N THR A 166 0.16 13.60 2.29
CA THR A 166 -0.33 13.76 0.91
C THR A 166 -1.80 13.34 0.80
N ALA A 167 -2.21 12.30 1.54
CA ALA A 167 -3.61 11.90 1.66
C ALA A 167 -4.46 13.01 2.27
N ASP A 168 -4.02 13.63 3.37
CA ASP A 168 -4.71 14.77 3.99
C ASP A 168 -4.87 15.95 3.02
N TYR A 169 -3.80 16.28 2.29
CA TYR A 169 -3.84 17.31 1.26
C TYR A 169 -4.90 17.02 0.19
N ASN A 170 -4.95 15.78 -0.31
CA ASN A 170 -5.93 15.38 -1.31
C ASN A 170 -7.37 15.38 -0.77
N PHE A 171 -7.57 15.01 0.49
CA PHE A 171 -8.89 15.11 1.13
C PHE A 171 -9.41 16.55 1.13
N TYR A 172 -8.60 17.51 1.58
CA TYR A 172 -8.98 18.92 1.56
C TYR A 172 -9.17 19.46 0.14
N LEU A 173 -8.40 19.00 -0.85
CA LEU A 173 -8.64 19.33 -2.25
C LEU A 173 -10.02 18.87 -2.72
N GLY A 174 -10.39 17.62 -2.43
CA GLY A 174 -11.71 17.07 -2.76
C GLY A 174 -12.84 17.85 -2.09
N LEU A 175 -12.65 18.22 -0.82
CA LEU A 175 -13.61 19.02 -0.05
C LEU A 175 -13.80 20.42 -0.66
N ALA A 176 -12.70 21.09 -1.02
CA ALA A 176 -12.75 22.42 -1.63
C ALA A 176 -13.45 22.40 -3.00
N GLU A 177 -13.14 21.38 -3.82
CA GLU A 177 -13.79 21.18 -5.12
C GLU A 177 -15.29 20.95 -4.96
N GLY A 178 -15.70 20.06 -4.05
CA GLY A 178 -17.11 19.78 -3.81
C GLY A 178 -17.89 21.00 -3.31
N ASN A 179 -17.26 21.87 -2.51
CA ASN A 179 -17.87 23.10 -1.98
C ASN A 179 -17.87 24.28 -2.95
N GLY A 180 -17.20 24.18 -4.11
CA GLY A 180 -16.99 25.30 -5.02
C GLY A 180 -16.22 26.46 -4.36
N ALA A 181 -15.48 26.17 -3.28
CA ALA A 181 -14.73 27.16 -2.52
C ALA A 181 -13.44 27.54 -3.27
N PRO A 182 -12.96 28.79 -3.18
CA PRO A 182 -11.65 29.15 -3.70
C PRO A 182 -10.56 28.32 -3.04
N ARG A 183 -9.64 27.78 -3.85
CA ARG A 183 -8.51 26.99 -3.38
C ARG A 183 -7.55 27.85 -2.54
N ASP A 184 -7.28 27.43 -1.31
CA ASP A 184 -6.24 27.99 -0.44
C ASP A 184 -5.15 26.94 -0.16
N ASP A 185 -4.30 26.71 -1.16
CA ASP A 185 -3.21 25.74 -1.05
C ASP A 185 -2.23 26.07 0.07
N GLN A 186 -1.98 27.37 0.30
CA GLN A 186 -0.97 27.79 1.25
C GLN A 186 -1.44 27.60 2.69
N GLY A 187 -2.69 27.96 3.01
CA GLY A 187 -3.28 27.73 4.33
C GLY A 187 -3.44 26.24 4.65
N MET A 188 -3.85 25.44 3.65
CA MET A 188 -3.97 23.99 3.78
C MET A 188 -2.61 23.32 4.06
N LEU A 189 -1.59 23.66 3.27
CA LEU A 189 -0.24 23.12 3.49
C LEU A 189 0.34 23.56 4.84
N ALA A 190 0.07 24.78 5.30
CA ALA A 190 0.48 25.22 6.63
C ALA A 190 -0.14 24.36 7.73
N THR A 191 -1.45 24.08 7.62
CA THR A 191 -2.19 23.23 8.59
C THR A 191 -1.64 21.80 8.62
N ILE A 192 -1.40 21.20 7.46
CA ILE A 192 -0.85 19.83 7.35
C ILE A 192 0.57 19.77 7.93
N LEU A 193 1.39 20.78 7.67
CA LEU A 193 2.75 20.85 8.21
C LEU A 193 2.80 21.07 9.72
N GLU A 194 1.81 21.76 10.30
CA GLU A 194 1.69 21.90 11.76
C GLU A 194 1.46 20.54 12.45
N GLY A 195 0.69 19.64 11.83
CA GLY A 195 0.41 18.29 12.37
C GLY A 195 1.47 17.23 12.08
N ARG A 196 2.54 17.55 11.33
CA ARG A 196 3.50 16.56 10.82
C ARG A 196 4.19 15.74 11.92
N GLU A 197 4.62 16.38 13.00
CA GLU A 197 5.33 15.68 14.08
C GLU A 197 4.40 14.76 14.87
N ASP A 198 3.13 15.14 15.03
CA ASP A 198 2.12 14.29 15.66
C ASP A 198 1.80 13.08 14.78
N ILE A 199 1.61 13.29 13.46
CA ILE A 199 1.44 12.22 12.47
C ILE A 199 2.63 11.26 12.50
N ARG A 200 3.85 11.79 12.60
CA ARG A 200 5.07 10.99 12.71
C ARG A 200 5.09 10.13 13.97
N ALA A 201 4.83 10.73 15.13
CA ALA A 201 4.83 10.01 16.39
C ALA A 201 3.80 8.89 16.39
N ASP A 202 2.57 9.19 15.95
CA ASP A 202 1.50 8.19 15.86
C ASP A 202 1.82 7.08 14.85
N THR A 203 2.31 7.45 13.66
CA THR A 203 2.75 6.48 12.64
C THR A 203 3.82 5.55 13.20
N GLN A 204 4.79 6.10 13.95
CA GLN A 204 5.86 5.30 14.54
C GLN A 204 5.28 4.31 15.56
N ASP A 205 4.52 4.78 16.55
CA ASP A 205 3.98 3.91 17.60
C ASP A 205 3.06 2.83 17.02
N TRP A 206 2.22 3.20 16.04
CA TRP A 206 1.35 2.26 15.34
C TRP A 206 2.17 1.20 14.58
N LEU A 207 3.17 1.63 13.81
CA LEU A 207 3.99 0.73 12.99
C LEU A 207 4.80 -0.25 13.83
N TYR A 208 5.41 0.22 14.92
CA TYR A 208 6.17 -0.64 15.83
C TYR A 208 5.26 -1.65 16.54
N GLY A 209 4.09 -1.21 17.05
CA GLY A 209 3.10 -2.11 17.63
C GLY A 209 2.63 -3.17 16.63
N PHE A 210 2.32 -2.75 15.40
CA PHE A 210 1.89 -3.62 14.30
C PHE A 210 2.93 -4.67 13.94
N LEU A 211 4.16 -4.24 13.62
CA LEU A 211 5.22 -5.15 13.20
C LEU A 211 5.65 -6.07 14.34
N MET A 212 5.64 -5.59 15.58
CA MET A 212 5.93 -6.42 16.74
C MET A 212 4.89 -7.53 16.90
N MET A 213 3.60 -7.24 16.73
CA MET A 213 2.57 -8.28 16.75
C MET A 213 2.73 -9.24 15.57
N ALA A 214 2.80 -8.70 14.34
CA ALA A 214 2.82 -9.47 13.11
C ALA A 214 4.01 -10.44 13.08
N TYR A 215 5.20 -9.98 13.43
CA TYR A 215 6.42 -10.77 13.30
C TYR A 215 6.82 -11.51 14.58
N SER A 216 6.12 -11.33 15.71
CA SER A 216 6.40 -12.09 16.95
C SER A 216 6.47 -13.62 16.78
N PRO A 217 5.76 -14.26 15.82
CA PRO A 217 5.87 -15.70 15.61
C PRO A 217 7.10 -16.13 14.80
N LEU A 218 7.82 -15.21 14.17
CA LEU A 218 9.04 -15.51 13.43
C LEU A 218 10.18 -15.86 14.39
N SER A 219 11.03 -16.80 14.00
CA SER A 219 12.32 -16.99 14.67
C SER A 219 13.29 -15.85 14.31
N GLU A 220 14.32 -15.66 15.14
CA GLU A 220 15.37 -14.65 14.88
C GLU A 220 15.97 -14.79 13.47
N GLN A 221 16.25 -16.02 13.03
CA GLN A 221 16.82 -16.26 11.69
C GLN A 221 15.82 -15.90 10.58
N GLN A 222 14.54 -16.18 10.76
CA GLN A 222 13.51 -15.84 9.78
C GLN A 222 13.34 -14.32 9.64
N MET A 223 13.45 -13.59 10.76
CA MET A 223 13.45 -12.12 10.72
C MET A 223 14.72 -11.58 10.03
N ASP A 224 15.89 -12.15 10.31
CA ASP A 224 17.14 -11.80 9.63
C ASP A 224 17.07 -12.06 8.11
N ASP A 225 16.45 -13.18 7.70
CA ASP A 225 16.25 -13.51 6.29
C ASP A 225 15.27 -12.54 5.60
N ASN A 226 14.22 -12.08 6.31
CA ASN A 226 13.31 -11.04 5.81
C ASN A 226 14.03 -9.71 5.59
N ILE A 227 14.82 -9.26 6.57
CA ILE A 227 15.66 -8.05 6.47
C ILE A 227 16.66 -8.18 5.31
N ALA A 228 17.28 -9.36 5.16
CA ALA A 228 18.21 -9.61 4.07
C ALA A 228 17.54 -9.47 2.71
N PHE A 229 16.30 -9.98 2.55
CA PHE A 229 15.52 -9.80 1.33
C PHE A 229 15.20 -8.33 1.06
N SER A 230 14.72 -7.56 2.06
CA SER A 230 14.44 -6.13 1.93
C SER A 230 15.62 -5.31 1.40
N ARG A 231 16.86 -5.75 1.68
CA ARG A 231 18.10 -5.09 1.23
C ARG A 231 18.59 -5.52 -0.15
N THR A 232 17.96 -6.52 -0.76
CA THR A 232 18.26 -6.91 -2.14
C THR A 232 17.72 -5.89 -3.13
N LYS A 233 18.20 -5.93 -4.38
CA LYS A 233 17.62 -5.10 -5.44
C LYS A 233 16.12 -5.37 -5.64
N ALA A 234 15.72 -6.63 -5.57
CA ALA A 234 14.33 -7.05 -5.70
C ALA A 234 13.47 -6.54 -4.53
N GLY A 235 13.96 -6.65 -3.29
CA GLY A 235 13.27 -6.13 -2.11
C GLY A 235 13.07 -4.61 -2.15
N ILE A 236 14.11 -3.86 -2.53
CA ILE A 236 14.01 -2.40 -2.71
C ILE A 236 13.01 -2.06 -3.83
N ALA A 237 13.11 -2.71 -4.99
CA ALA A 237 12.21 -2.47 -6.11
C ALA A 237 10.74 -2.78 -5.75
N LEU A 238 10.51 -3.87 -5.01
CA LEU A 238 9.17 -4.19 -4.50
C LEU A 238 8.67 -3.15 -3.50
N ASN A 239 9.49 -2.74 -2.54
CA ASN A 239 9.09 -1.75 -1.56
C ASN A 239 8.70 -0.43 -2.24
N THR A 240 9.48 0.03 -3.21
CA THR A 240 9.15 1.19 -4.05
C THR A 240 7.86 0.98 -4.83
N ALA A 241 7.68 -0.19 -5.46
CA ALA A 241 6.47 -0.54 -6.20
C ALA A 241 5.20 -0.47 -5.33
N LEU A 242 5.28 -1.02 -4.11
CA LEU A 242 4.17 -1.03 -3.18
C LEU A 242 3.83 0.39 -2.71
N PHE A 243 4.82 1.17 -2.28
CA PHE A 243 4.57 2.56 -1.84
C PHE A 243 4.01 3.43 -2.96
N GLU A 244 4.58 3.41 -4.16
CA GLU A 244 4.03 4.21 -5.26
C GLU A 244 2.62 3.75 -5.69
N GLY A 245 2.36 2.44 -5.67
CA GLY A 245 1.03 1.89 -5.92
C GLY A 245 0.00 2.31 -4.87
N PHE A 246 0.37 2.24 -3.58
CA PHE A 246 -0.50 2.66 -2.47
C PHE A 246 -0.67 4.17 -2.41
N ASP A 247 0.38 4.97 -2.59
CA ASP A 247 0.29 6.43 -2.56
C ASP A 247 -0.65 6.94 -3.65
N GLY A 248 -0.51 6.42 -4.87
CA GLY A 248 -1.42 6.76 -5.98
C GLY A 248 -2.88 6.42 -5.65
N LEU A 249 -3.11 5.23 -5.10
CA LEU A 249 -4.44 4.77 -4.67
C LEU A 249 -5.03 5.65 -3.56
N TYR A 250 -4.28 5.85 -2.46
CA TYR A 250 -4.76 6.59 -1.28
C TYR A 250 -4.94 8.07 -1.57
N ASN A 251 -4.10 8.68 -2.40
CA ASN A 251 -4.32 10.07 -2.84
C ASN A 251 -5.66 10.22 -3.56
N GLN A 252 -5.99 9.28 -4.46
CA GLN A 252 -7.28 9.30 -5.14
C GLN A 252 -8.45 9.02 -4.19
N ILE A 253 -8.31 8.03 -3.30
CA ILE A 253 -9.32 7.71 -2.28
C ILE A 253 -9.60 8.93 -1.41
N SER A 254 -8.56 9.58 -0.87
CA SER A 254 -8.71 10.74 0.00
C SER A 254 -9.41 11.89 -0.72
N PHE A 255 -9.03 12.17 -1.98
CA PHE A 255 -9.74 13.15 -2.79
C PHE A 255 -11.22 12.80 -2.99
N ASP A 256 -11.53 11.55 -3.36
CA ASP A 256 -12.90 11.09 -3.57
C ASP A 256 -13.73 11.18 -2.28
N LEU A 257 -13.12 10.89 -1.12
CA LEU A 257 -13.75 11.02 0.20
C LEU A 257 -14.07 12.48 0.53
N GLY A 258 -13.11 13.40 0.36
CA GLY A 258 -13.34 14.83 0.60
C GLY A 258 -14.48 15.37 -0.26
N LEU A 259 -14.52 14.95 -1.53
CA LEU A 259 -15.60 15.30 -2.46
C LEU A 259 -16.96 14.72 -2.02
N ALA A 260 -16.98 13.48 -1.53
CA ALA A 260 -18.19 12.84 -1.02
C ALA A 260 -18.75 13.58 0.21
N VAL A 261 -17.87 13.96 1.15
CA VAL A 261 -18.25 14.73 2.35
C VAL A 261 -18.83 16.09 1.97
N ALA A 262 -18.17 16.85 1.08
CA ALA A 262 -18.67 18.15 0.63
C ALA A 262 -20.09 18.05 0.03
N ARG A 263 -20.33 17.03 -0.79
CA ARG A 263 -21.64 16.79 -1.41
C ARG A 263 -22.71 16.40 -0.38
N ALA A 264 -22.34 15.58 0.60
CA ALA A 264 -23.27 15.15 1.65
C ALA A 264 -23.68 16.33 2.56
N LEU A 265 -22.75 17.21 2.93
CA LEU A 265 -23.05 18.42 3.69
C LEU A 265 -24.05 19.33 2.95
N GLN A 266 -23.84 19.56 1.66
CA GLN A 266 -24.77 20.35 0.84
C GLN A 266 -26.17 19.74 0.73
N ALA A 267 -26.26 18.41 0.72
CA ALA A 267 -27.54 17.72 0.67
C ALA A 267 -28.31 17.80 2.00
N THR A 268 -27.60 17.93 3.12
CA THR A 268 -28.18 18.01 4.47
C THR A 268 -28.66 19.42 4.82
N ASP A 269 -28.08 20.45 4.18
CA ASP A 269 -28.51 21.86 4.31
C ASP A 269 -29.80 22.21 3.54
N LEU A 270 -30.32 21.29 2.71
CA LEU A 270 -31.53 21.45 1.87
C LEU A 270 -32.79 20.91 2.57
#